data_AF-A0A2T7PX13-F1
#
_entry.id   AF-A0A2T7PX13-F1
#
_cell.length_a   1.000
_cell.length_b   1.000
_cell.length_c   1.000
_cell.angle_alpha   90.00
_cell.angle_beta   90.00
_cell.angle_gamma   90.00
#
_symmetry.space_group_name_H-M   'P 1'
#
loop_
_entity.id
_entity.type
_entity.pdbx_description
1 polymer ?
#
loop_
_entity_poly.entity_id
_entity_poly.type
_entity_poly.pdbx_seq_one_letter_code
_entity_poly.pdbx_strand_id
1 'polypeptide(L)'
;MGSVLSSLRQVLFKEGFVGLFKGNGVQMLRIFPYAAIQFSTFEQYKKFLKPFFSNHPHVNKLVAGSLAGLTAVFVTYPLDVVRSRVAFELEVGMVDTVRAMLYLEGGLRSFYRGIIPSMLGMAPYSGLSFFTYEVIKSFFLEYFPDILGKPCPQNTGGLVLIVPAKLVCGGLAGAVAQTISYPLDVVRRRLQLSSILPEPHKYNRGGWVHTLVMVYRDDGISKGLFRGMTVNYLRIMPMVGVSFTAYETLKQALGLDTGFDR
;
A
#
# COMPACT_ATOMS: atom_id res chain seq x y z
N MET A 1 1.80 -27.24 -3.90
CA MET A 1 2.12 -25.81 -4.10
C MET A 1 3.62 -25.71 -4.31
N GLY A 2 4.09 -25.34 -5.51
CA GLY A 2 5.51 -25.06 -5.70
C GLY A 2 5.95 -23.93 -4.78
N SER A 3 7.17 -24.01 -4.23
CA SER A 3 7.77 -22.91 -3.47
C SER A 3 7.78 -21.64 -4.33
N VAL A 4 7.64 -20.45 -3.73
CA VAL A 4 7.68 -19.16 -4.45
C VAL A 4 8.92 -19.06 -5.36
N LEU A 5 10.04 -19.62 -4.91
CA LEU A 5 11.29 -19.72 -5.67
C LEU A 5 11.15 -20.55 -6.95
N SER A 6 10.38 -21.64 -6.90
CA SER A 6 10.12 -22.49 -8.08
C SER A 6 9.25 -21.77 -9.11
N SER A 7 8.24 -21.01 -8.69
CA SER A 7 7.42 -20.20 -9.59
C SER A 7 8.23 -19.05 -10.20
N LEU A 8 9.06 -18.38 -9.41
CA LEU A 8 9.92 -17.28 -9.89
C LEU A 8 10.95 -17.79 -10.89
N ARG A 9 11.57 -18.95 -10.60
CA ARG A 9 12.44 -19.67 -11.54
C ARG A 9 11.69 -20.02 -12.82
N GLN A 10 10.48 -20.57 -12.72
CA GLN A 10 9.69 -20.96 -13.89
C GLN A 10 9.35 -19.77 -14.80
N VAL A 11 8.99 -18.60 -14.24
CA VAL A 11 8.75 -17.38 -15.02
C VAL A 11 10.02 -16.91 -15.72
N LEU A 12 11.16 -16.88 -15.01
CA LEU A 12 12.45 -16.51 -15.60
C LEU A 12 12.85 -17.43 -16.76
N PHE A 13 12.66 -18.75 -16.61
CA PHE A 13 13.00 -19.71 -17.65
C PHE A 13 12.03 -19.70 -18.85
N LYS A 14 10.73 -19.48 -18.62
CA LYS A 14 9.71 -19.49 -19.69
C LYS A 14 9.56 -18.16 -20.43
N GLU A 15 9.66 -17.05 -19.72
CA GLU A 15 9.32 -15.72 -20.23
C GLU A 15 10.49 -14.73 -20.22
N GLY A 16 11.65 -15.15 -19.68
CA GLY A 16 12.83 -14.30 -19.53
C GLY A 16 12.65 -13.19 -18.50
N PHE A 17 13.62 -12.27 -18.45
CA PHE A 17 13.61 -11.13 -17.52
C PHE A 17 12.44 -10.16 -17.77
N VAL A 18 12.00 -10.01 -19.02
CA VAL A 18 10.86 -9.14 -19.37
C VAL A 18 9.55 -9.69 -18.80
N GLY A 19 9.43 -11.01 -18.66
CA GLY A 19 8.29 -11.67 -18.00
C GLY A 19 8.02 -11.17 -16.58
N LEU A 20 9.07 -10.79 -15.83
CA LEU A 20 8.94 -10.24 -14.47
C LEU A 20 8.26 -8.87 -14.43
N PHE A 21 8.31 -8.12 -15.53
CA PHE A 21 7.72 -6.78 -15.65
C PHE A 21 6.35 -6.80 -16.34
N LYS A 22 5.86 -7.97 -16.78
CA LYS A 22 4.51 -8.09 -17.32
C LYS A 22 3.49 -7.66 -16.27
N GLY A 23 2.54 -6.82 -16.68
CA GLY A 23 1.56 -6.20 -15.79
C GLY A 23 2.00 -4.90 -15.13
N ASN A 24 3.27 -4.46 -15.28
CA ASN A 24 3.72 -3.16 -14.77
C ASN A 24 3.00 -1.99 -15.46
N GLY A 25 2.70 -2.08 -16.76
CA GLY A 25 1.89 -1.07 -17.46
C GLY A 25 0.51 -0.88 -16.82
N VAL A 26 -0.16 -1.98 -16.45
CA VAL A 26 -1.45 -1.96 -15.74
C VAL A 26 -1.31 -1.38 -14.33
N GLN A 27 -0.17 -1.64 -13.66
CA GLN A 27 0.15 -1.00 -12.38
C GLN A 27 0.33 0.52 -12.52
N MET A 28 0.93 0.99 -13.62
CA MET A 28 1.15 2.42 -13.89
C MET A 28 -0.15 3.17 -14.21
N LEU A 29 -1.07 2.55 -14.96
CA LEU A 29 -2.42 3.10 -15.22
C LEU A 29 -3.19 3.48 -13.95
N ARG A 30 -2.81 2.89 -12.82
CA ARG A 30 -3.40 3.15 -11.51
C ARG A 30 -2.59 4.19 -10.71
N ILE A 31 -1.26 4.12 -10.76
CA ILE A 31 -0.39 4.99 -9.97
C ILE A 31 -0.44 6.43 -10.47
N PHE A 32 -0.44 6.65 -11.79
CA PHE A 32 -0.43 8.02 -12.34
C PHE A 32 -1.70 8.81 -11.99
N PRO A 33 -2.93 8.30 -12.22
CA PRO A 33 -4.14 9.03 -11.83
C PRO A 33 -4.22 9.25 -10.32
N TYR A 34 -3.81 8.25 -9.54
CA TYR A 34 -3.80 8.35 -8.07
C TYR A 34 -2.93 9.52 -7.61
N ALA A 35 -1.68 9.60 -8.10
CA ALA A 35 -0.77 10.69 -7.75
C ALA A 35 -1.30 12.04 -8.23
N ALA A 36 -1.80 12.13 -9.46
CA ALA A 36 -2.34 13.38 -10.02
C ALA A 36 -3.51 13.93 -9.19
N ILE A 37 -4.46 13.07 -8.81
CA ILE A 37 -5.61 13.45 -7.99
C ILE A 37 -5.16 13.81 -6.58
N GLN A 38 -4.27 13.02 -5.97
CA GLN A 38 -3.78 13.29 -4.61
C GLN A 38 -3.08 14.65 -4.54
N PHE A 39 -2.14 14.97 -5.44
CA PHE A 39 -1.44 16.24 -5.40
C PHE A 39 -2.34 17.43 -5.75
N SER A 40 -3.24 17.27 -6.73
CA SER A 40 -4.20 18.33 -7.09
C SER A 40 -5.16 18.66 -5.94
N THR A 41 -5.76 17.62 -5.33
CA THR A 41 -6.71 17.79 -4.22
C THR A 41 -6.00 18.26 -2.94
N PHE A 42 -4.75 17.87 -2.71
CA PHE A 42 -3.95 18.37 -1.59
C PHE A 42 -3.80 19.90 -1.62
N GLU A 43 -3.45 20.46 -2.79
CA GLU A 43 -3.31 21.92 -2.92
C GLU A 43 -4.64 22.65 -2.73
N GLN A 44 -5.75 22.06 -3.21
CA GLN A 44 -7.09 22.62 -3.02
C GLN A 44 -7.51 22.58 -1.55
N TYR A 45 -7.38 21.43 -0.88
CA TYR A 45 -7.73 21.28 0.53
C TYR A 45 -6.86 22.15 1.43
N LYS A 46 -5.56 22.26 1.17
CA LYS A 46 -4.65 23.13 1.93
C LYS A 46 -5.08 24.60 1.87
N LYS A 47 -5.53 25.08 0.70
CA LYS A 47 -6.08 26.44 0.52
C LYS A 47 -7.43 26.60 1.23
N PHE A 48 -8.31 25.63 1.07
CA PHE A 48 -9.66 25.63 1.67
C PHE A 48 -9.62 25.56 3.20
N LEU A 49 -8.70 24.80 3.78
CA LEU A 49 -8.55 24.60 5.23
C LEU A 49 -7.70 25.67 5.91
N LYS A 50 -7.02 26.53 5.14
CA LYS A 50 -6.17 27.62 5.65
C LYS A 50 -6.90 28.56 6.63
N PRO A 51 -8.19 28.95 6.42
CA PRO A 51 -8.93 29.77 7.38
C PRO A 51 -9.24 29.06 8.70
N PHE A 52 -9.37 27.73 8.70
CA PHE A 52 -9.74 26.94 9.88
C PHE A 52 -8.54 26.59 10.75
N PHE A 53 -7.35 26.41 10.14
CA PHE A 53 -6.13 25.96 10.81
C PHE A 53 -4.98 26.96 10.66
N SER A 54 -5.29 28.26 10.61
CA SER A 54 -4.30 29.32 10.36
C SER A 54 -3.14 29.31 11.36
N ASN A 55 -3.43 29.00 12.63
CA ASN A 55 -2.46 28.95 13.72
C ASN A 55 -1.70 27.61 13.81
N HIS A 56 -2.09 26.58 13.05
CA HIS A 56 -1.51 25.24 13.11
C HIS A 56 -1.19 24.70 11.70
N PRO A 57 -0.09 25.17 11.08
CA PRO A 57 0.24 24.82 9.69
C PRO A 57 0.50 23.32 9.50
N HIS A 58 1.02 22.62 10.50
CA HIS A 58 1.23 21.17 10.46
C HIS A 58 -0.10 20.40 10.46
N VAL A 59 -1.07 20.83 11.27
CA VAL A 59 -2.41 20.23 11.31
C VAL A 59 -3.14 20.47 10.00
N ASN A 60 -3.05 21.68 9.42
CA ASN A 60 -3.61 21.96 8.10
C ASN A 60 -3.07 21.00 7.03
N LYS A 61 -1.73 20.88 6.94
CA LYS A 61 -1.08 19.96 5.97
C LYS A 61 -1.48 18.51 6.21
N LEU A 62 -1.58 18.08 7.46
CA LEU A 62 -1.99 16.73 7.83
C LEU A 62 -3.42 16.44 7.35
N VAL A 63 -4.38 17.28 7.71
CA VAL A 63 -5.80 17.10 7.33
C VAL A 63 -5.98 17.19 5.81
N ALA A 64 -5.34 18.18 5.16
CA ALA A 64 -5.36 18.31 3.70
C ALA A 64 -4.77 17.07 3.01
N GLY A 65 -3.66 16.53 3.53
CA GLY A 65 -3.02 15.32 3.04
C GLY A 65 -3.90 14.08 3.19
N SER A 66 -4.53 13.90 4.35
CA SER A 66 -5.44 12.79 4.62
C SER A 66 -6.67 12.83 3.71
N LEU A 67 -7.32 13.99 3.57
CA LEU A 67 -8.48 14.16 2.69
C LEU A 67 -8.11 13.97 1.22
N ALA A 68 -6.96 14.46 0.79
CA ALA A 68 -6.45 14.27 -0.56
C ALA A 68 -6.20 12.78 -0.87
N GLY A 69 -5.57 12.06 0.07
CA GLY A 69 -5.37 10.63 -0.02
C GLY A 69 -6.69 9.86 -0.13
N LEU A 70 -7.66 10.14 0.74
CA LEU A 70 -8.99 9.51 0.70
C LEU A 70 -9.74 9.81 -0.61
N THR A 71 -9.66 11.04 -1.10
CA THR A 71 -10.27 11.45 -2.36
C THR A 71 -9.63 10.71 -3.54
N ALA A 72 -8.29 10.65 -3.58
CA ALA A 72 -7.56 9.91 -4.60
C ALA A 72 -7.95 8.42 -4.59
N VAL A 73 -7.96 7.78 -3.41
CA VAL A 73 -8.40 6.39 -3.27
C VAL A 73 -9.81 6.22 -3.82
N PHE A 74 -10.76 7.07 -3.40
CA PHE A 74 -12.16 6.97 -3.81
C PHE A 74 -12.33 7.06 -5.34
N VAL A 75 -11.67 8.04 -5.97
CA VAL A 75 -11.77 8.25 -7.41
C VAL A 75 -11.09 7.14 -8.21
N THR A 76 -9.94 6.63 -7.75
CA THR A 76 -9.22 5.55 -8.45
C THR A 76 -9.68 4.15 -8.08
N TYR A 77 -10.60 4.01 -7.12
CA TYR A 77 -11.03 2.71 -6.61
C TYR A 77 -11.61 1.77 -7.70
N PRO A 78 -12.41 2.24 -8.68
CA PRO A 78 -12.89 1.38 -9.76
C PRO A 78 -11.75 0.70 -10.55
N LEU A 79 -10.65 1.42 -10.79
CA LEU A 79 -9.47 0.87 -11.48
C LEU A 79 -8.78 -0.19 -10.63
N ASP A 80 -8.72 0.00 -9.31
CA ASP A 80 -8.18 -0.99 -8.37
C ASP A 80 -8.98 -2.31 -8.45
N VAL A 81 -10.32 -2.23 -8.46
CA VAL A 81 -11.17 -3.42 -8.50
C VAL A 81 -11.05 -4.14 -9.84
N VAL A 82 -11.22 -3.45 -10.97
CA VAL A 82 -11.11 -4.05 -12.31
C VAL A 82 -9.77 -4.76 -12.48
N ARG A 83 -8.68 -4.10 -12.12
CA ARG A 83 -7.35 -4.69 -12.18
C ARG A 83 -7.22 -5.95 -11.32
N SER A 84 -7.75 -5.93 -10.09
CA SER A 84 -7.66 -7.07 -9.18
C SER A 84 -8.36 -8.32 -9.75
N ARG A 85 -9.42 -8.11 -10.53
CA ARG A 85 -10.20 -9.17 -11.17
C ARG A 85 -9.53 -9.72 -12.42
N VAL A 86 -9.05 -8.85 -13.31
CA VAL A 86 -8.26 -9.27 -14.48
C VAL A 86 -7.01 -10.04 -14.05
N ALA A 87 -6.40 -9.69 -12.92
CA ALA A 87 -5.27 -10.43 -12.38
C ALA A 87 -5.64 -11.82 -11.84
N PHE A 88 -6.91 -12.05 -11.49
CA PHE A 88 -7.41 -13.34 -11.01
C PHE A 88 -7.96 -14.19 -12.16
N GLU A 89 -8.67 -13.57 -13.11
CA GLU A 89 -9.22 -14.18 -14.32
C GLU A 89 -8.27 -13.94 -15.50
N LEU A 90 -7.23 -14.77 -15.60
CA LEU A 90 -6.14 -14.63 -16.57
C LEU A 90 -6.60 -14.65 -18.04
N GLU A 91 -7.83 -15.10 -18.32
CA GLU A 91 -8.38 -15.26 -19.67
C GLU A 91 -9.34 -14.13 -20.09
N VAL A 92 -9.75 -13.25 -19.15
CA VAL A 92 -10.78 -12.23 -19.40
C VAL A 92 -10.15 -10.84 -19.55
N GLY A 93 -10.48 -10.16 -20.64
CA GLY A 93 -10.01 -8.80 -20.92
C GLY A 93 -10.63 -7.75 -20.00
N MET A 94 -9.95 -6.61 -19.83
CA MET A 94 -10.41 -5.51 -18.98
C MET A 94 -11.82 -5.00 -19.34
N VAL A 95 -12.13 -4.93 -20.64
CA VAL A 95 -13.44 -4.46 -21.14
C VAL A 95 -14.55 -5.44 -20.77
N ASP A 96 -14.28 -6.73 -20.86
CA ASP A 96 -15.25 -7.78 -20.53
C ASP A 96 -15.52 -7.82 -19.03
N THR A 97 -14.48 -7.67 -18.20
CA THR A 97 -14.63 -7.50 -16.74
C THR A 97 -15.50 -6.29 -16.40
N VAL A 98 -15.28 -5.14 -17.05
CA VAL A 98 -16.08 -3.92 -16.82
C VAL A 98 -17.54 -4.14 -17.24
N ARG A 99 -17.79 -4.78 -18.39
CA ARG A 99 -19.14 -5.11 -18.84
C ARG A 99 -19.85 -6.06 -17.87
N ALA A 100 -19.17 -7.12 -17.44
CA ALA A 100 -19.72 -8.07 -16.48
C ALA A 100 -20.10 -7.37 -15.16
N MET A 101 -19.22 -6.52 -14.63
CA MET A 101 -19.52 -5.72 -13.43
C MET A 101 -20.75 -4.82 -13.60
N LEU A 102 -20.86 -4.13 -14.74
CA LEU A 102 -21.95 -3.20 -15.01
C LEU A 102 -23.30 -3.90 -15.17
N TYR A 103 -23.34 -4.98 -15.95
CA TYR A 103 -24.60 -5.60 -16.38
C TYR A 103 -25.01 -6.81 -15.55
N LEU A 104 -24.07 -7.55 -14.95
CA LEU A 104 -24.35 -8.83 -14.29
C LEU A 104 -24.24 -8.78 -12.75
N GLU A 105 -23.53 -7.79 -12.19
CA GLU A 105 -23.14 -7.83 -10.78
C GLU A 105 -23.68 -6.68 -9.91
N GLY A 106 -24.68 -5.94 -10.40
CA GLY A 106 -25.28 -4.83 -9.65
C GLY A 106 -24.67 -3.46 -9.96
N GLY A 107 -24.07 -3.29 -11.15
CA GLY A 107 -23.75 -1.98 -11.70
C GLY A 107 -22.59 -1.27 -10.97
N LEU A 108 -22.74 0.05 -10.85
CA LEU A 108 -21.71 0.93 -10.26
C LEU A 108 -21.30 0.53 -8.84
N ARG A 109 -22.18 -0.11 -8.07
CA ARG A 109 -21.86 -0.56 -6.70
C ARG A 109 -20.78 -1.66 -6.69
N SER A 110 -20.67 -2.47 -7.75
CA SER A 110 -19.67 -3.54 -7.84
C SER A 110 -18.23 -2.97 -7.82
N PHE A 111 -18.02 -1.82 -8.45
CA PHE A 111 -16.72 -1.14 -8.54
C PHE A 111 -16.22 -0.59 -7.20
N TYR A 112 -17.10 -0.43 -6.20
CA TYR A 112 -16.75 0.12 -4.89
C TYR A 112 -16.73 -0.92 -3.76
N ARG A 113 -16.85 -2.21 -4.09
CA ARG A 113 -16.78 -3.27 -3.08
C ARG A 113 -15.41 -3.32 -2.42
N GLY A 114 -15.39 -3.28 -1.08
CA GLY A 114 -14.17 -3.30 -0.28
C GLY A 114 -13.52 -1.93 -0.02
N ILE A 115 -14.13 -0.82 -0.43
CA ILE A 115 -13.55 0.52 -0.22
C ILE A 115 -13.35 0.85 1.27
N ILE A 116 -14.31 0.48 2.11
CA ILE A 116 -14.26 0.73 3.56
C ILE A 116 -13.05 0.03 4.22
N PRO A 117 -12.87 -1.30 4.11
CA PRO A 117 -11.69 -1.94 4.67
C PRO A 117 -10.38 -1.47 4.01
N SER A 118 -10.42 -1.01 2.76
CA SER A 118 -9.25 -0.38 2.12
C SER A 118 -8.83 0.90 2.84
N MET A 119 -9.77 1.83 3.04
CA MET A 119 -9.49 3.11 3.70
C MET A 119 -9.10 2.90 5.17
N LEU A 120 -9.81 2.02 5.89
CA LEU A 120 -9.51 1.69 7.28
C LEU A 120 -8.15 1.00 7.45
N GLY A 121 -7.68 0.23 6.46
CA GLY A 121 -6.37 -0.42 6.50
C GLY A 121 -5.21 0.52 6.15
N MET A 122 -5.44 1.54 5.32
CA MET A 122 -4.38 2.47 4.88
C MET A 122 -3.87 3.39 6.00
N ALA A 123 -4.75 3.87 6.87
CA ALA A 123 -4.39 4.75 7.98
C ALA A 123 -3.42 4.08 9.00
N PRO A 124 -3.73 2.92 9.59
CA PRO A 124 -2.81 2.24 10.51
C PRO A 124 -1.54 1.78 9.79
N TYR A 125 -1.63 1.31 8.54
CA TYR A 125 -0.47 0.91 7.77
C TYR A 125 0.54 2.05 7.60
N SER A 126 0.07 3.21 7.14
CA SER A 126 0.94 4.37 6.93
C SER A 126 1.55 4.87 8.24
N GLY A 127 0.72 5.11 9.26
CA GLY A 127 1.19 5.59 10.56
C GLY A 127 2.21 4.67 11.23
N LEU A 128 1.91 3.36 11.29
CA LEU A 128 2.83 2.38 11.87
C LEU A 128 4.11 2.23 11.06
N SER A 129 4.03 2.27 9.73
CA SER A 129 5.22 2.15 8.89
C SER A 129 6.18 3.32 9.10
N PHE A 130 5.69 4.56 9.23
CA PHE A 130 6.55 5.71 9.54
C PHE A 130 7.09 5.62 10.97
N PHE A 131 6.23 5.37 11.95
CA PHE A 131 6.65 5.25 13.35
C PHE A 131 7.71 4.16 13.55
N THR A 132 7.50 2.95 13.03
CA THR A 132 8.48 1.86 13.14
C THR A 132 9.77 2.17 12.39
N TYR A 133 9.70 2.82 11.21
CA TYR A 133 10.89 3.23 10.48
C TYR A 133 11.74 4.20 11.31
N GLU A 134 11.11 5.18 11.96
CA GLU A 134 11.80 6.17 12.79
C GLU A 134 12.41 5.57 14.06
N VAL A 135 11.69 4.64 14.71
CA VAL A 135 12.21 3.92 15.89
C VAL A 135 13.44 3.09 15.50
N ILE A 136 13.37 2.31 14.42
CA ILE A 136 14.49 1.48 13.97
C ILE A 136 15.67 2.34 13.50
N LYS A 137 15.39 3.43 12.77
CA LYS A 137 16.42 4.39 12.32
C LYS A 137 17.14 5.02 13.52
N SER A 138 16.40 5.48 14.52
CA SER A 138 16.97 6.07 15.74
C SER A 138 17.84 5.06 16.49
N PHE A 139 17.35 3.83 16.66
CA PHE A 139 18.09 2.74 17.30
C PHE A 139 19.42 2.42 16.57
N PHE A 140 19.41 2.34 15.23
CA PHE A 140 20.64 2.08 14.47
C PHE A 140 21.64 3.23 14.52
N LEU A 141 21.18 4.48 14.52
CA LEU A 141 22.07 5.64 14.63
C LEU A 141 22.67 5.79 16.03
N GLU A 142 21.96 5.38 17.07
CA GLU A 142 22.43 5.45 18.46
C GLU A 142 23.43 4.34 18.81
N TYR A 143 23.14 3.10 18.41
CA TYR A 143 23.97 1.94 18.77
C TYR A 143 25.10 1.64 17.78
N PHE A 144 24.96 2.01 16.51
CA PHE A 144 25.96 1.72 15.47
C PHE A 144 26.25 2.94 14.57
N PRO A 145 26.61 4.11 15.15
CA PRO A 145 26.86 5.33 14.38
C PRO A 145 28.01 5.17 13.38
N ASP A 146 29.08 4.47 13.73
CA ASP A 146 30.30 4.37 12.92
C ASP A 146 30.17 3.40 11.73
N ILE A 147 29.26 2.42 11.81
CA ILE A 147 29.10 1.36 10.79
C ILE A 147 27.95 1.68 9.84
N LEU A 148 26.84 2.17 10.39
CA LEU A 148 25.60 2.39 9.65
C LEU A 148 25.31 3.86 9.36
N GLY A 149 26.01 4.77 10.04
CA GLY A 149 25.89 6.21 9.85
C GLY A 149 26.89 6.76 8.84
N LYS A 150 26.42 7.68 8.01
CA LYS A 150 27.24 8.52 7.13
C LYS A 150 27.12 9.97 7.62
N PRO A 151 28.24 10.68 7.86
CA PRO A 151 28.19 12.07 8.26
C PRO A 151 27.57 12.91 7.14
N CYS A 152 26.57 13.71 7.49
CA CYS A 152 25.87 14.60 6.59
C CYS A 152 25.64 15.95 7.31
N PRO A 153 26.43 16.99 6.99
CA PRO A 153 26.41 18.26 7.72
C PRO A 153 25.10 19.05 7.59
N GLN A 154 24.20 18.63 6.70
CA GLN A 154 22.91 19.28 6.41
C GLN A 154 21.72 18.67 7.19
N ASN A 155 21.94 17.58 7.94
CA ASN A 155 20.87 16.86 8.63
C ASN A 155 20.80 17.24 10.12
N THR A 156 19.60 17.37 10.69
CA THR A 156 19.46 17.48 12.17
C THR A 156 20.07 16.22 12.82
N GLY A 157 21.15 16.39 13.59
CA GLY A 157 21.89 15.29 14.22
C GLY A 157 23.12 14.78 13.44
N GLY A 158 23.46 15.36 12.29
CA GLY A 158 24.75 15.18 11.62
C GLY A 158 25.05 13.81 11.00
N LEU A 159 24.24 12.78 11.27
CA LEU A 159 24.37 11.43 10.70
C LEU A 159 23.11 11.03 9.92
N VAL A 160 23.31 10.26 8.85
CA VAL A 160 22.23 9.62 8.08
C VAL A 160 22.59 8.17 7.78
N LEU A 161 21.62 7.26 7.78
CA LEU A 161 21.84 5.85 7.48
C LEU A 161 22.44 5.63 6.07
N ILE A 162 23.30 4.63 5.91
CA ILE A 162 23.72 4.13 4.59
C ILE A 162 22.54 3.52 3.83
N VAL A 163 22.58 3.55 2.49
CA VAL A 163 21.51 3.05 1.60
C VAL A 163 21.06 1.62 1.96
N PRO A 164 21.94 0.64 2.19
CA PRO A 164 21.52 -0.71 2.59
C PRO A 164 20.77 -0.73 3.94
N ALA A 165 21.20 0.08 4.91
CA ALA A 165 20.56 0.17 6.20
C ALA A 165 19.16 0.82 6.09
N LYS A 166 19.00 1.84 5.23
CA LYS A 166 17.68 2.44 4.93
C LYS A 166 16.73 1.40 4.33
N LEU A 167 17.22 0.56 3.42
CA LEU A 167 16.43 -0.52 2.81
C LEU A 167 15.97 -1.54 3.85
N VAL A 168 16.85 -1.98 4.74
CA VAL A 168 16.51 -2.94 5.81
C VAL A 168 15.53 -2.32 6.80
N CYS A 169 15.78 -1.09 7.24
CA CYS A 169 14.90 -0.36 8.14
C CYS A 169 13.49 -0.19 7.54
N GLY A 170 13.40 0.28 6.29
CA GLY A 170 12.14 0.39 5.56
C GLY A 170 11.44 -0.96 5.37
N GLY A 171 12.19 -2.01 5.05
CA GLY A 171 11.64 -3.37 4.90
C GLY A 171 11.03 -3.90 6.19
N LEU A 172 11.73 -3.77 7.32
CA LEU A 172 11.23 -4.18 8.65
C LEU A 172 10.02 -3.36 9.07
N ALA A 173 10.06 -2.04 8.89
CA ALA A 173 8.94 -1.16 9.20
C ALA A 173 7.70 -1.51 8.39
N GLY A 174 7.87 -1.77 7.09
CA GLY A 174 6.79 -2.23 6.21
C GLY A 174 6.21 -3.59 6.64
N ALA A 175 7.06 -4.52 7.11
CA ALA A 175 6.61 -5.82 7.62
C ALA A 175 5.77 -5.68 8.90
N VAL A 176 6.21 -4.88 9.87
CA VAL A 176 5.47 -4.64 11.11
C VAL A 176 4.12 -3.99 10.82
N ALA A 177 4.10 -2.90 10.04
CA ALA A 177 2.89 -2.20 9.66
C ALA A 177 1.90 -3.09 8.91
N GLN A 178 2.42 -3.93 8.01
CA GLN A 178 1.62 -4.89 7.28
C GLN A 178 1.02 -5.97 8.18
N THR A 179 1.74 -6.46 9.19
CA THR A 179 1.23 -7.47 10.14
C THR A 179 -0.05 -7.03 10.81
N ILE A 180 -0.09 -5.78 11.24
CA ILE A 180 -1.23 -5.20 11.95
C ILE A 180 -2.39 -4.93 10.97
N SER A 181 -2.09 -4.48 9.76
CA SER A 181 -3.10 -4.07 8.77
C SER A 181 -3.61 -5.23 7.90
N TYR A 182 -2.95 -6.40 7.93
CA TYR A 182 -3.22 -7.53 7.04
C TYR A 182 -4.66 -8.08 7.10
N PRO A 183 -5.31 -8.18 8.27
CA PRO A 183 -6.69 -8.68 8.34
C PRO A 183 -7.66 -7.85 7.47
N LEU A 184 -7.49 -6.52 7.44
CA LEU A 184 -8.30 -5.63 6.61
C LEU A 184 -7.97 -5.77 5.12
N ASP A 185 -6.70 -6.04 4.78
CA ASP A 185 -6.30 -6.34 3.40
C ASP A 185 -6.93 -7.64 2.88
N VAL A 186 -7.01 -8.67 3.73
CA VAL A 186 -7.68 -9.93 3.35
C VAL A 186 -9.17 -9.70 3.10
N VAL A 187 -9.85 -8.98 3.99
CA VAL A 187 -11.28 -8.65 3.83
C VAL A 187 -11.50 -7.81 2.57
N ARG A 188 -10.67 -6.79 2.33
CA ARG A 188 -10.68 -6.00 1.10
C ARG A 188 -10.62 -6.89 -0.13
N ARG A 189 -9.60 -7.76 -0.23
CA ARG A 189 -9.40 -8.62 -1.42
C ARG A 189 -10.57 -9.59 -1.63
N ARG A 190 -11.11 -10.19 -0.57
CA ARG A 190 -12.28 -11.08 -0.69
C ARG A 190 -13.53 -10.33 -1.16
N LEU A 191 -13.74 -9.09 -0.71
CA LEU A 191 -14.86 -8.26 -1.20
C LEU A 191 -14.68 -7.85 -2.67
N GLN A 192 -13.47 -7.46 -3.07
CA GLN A 192 -13.16 -7.10 -4.46
C GLN A 192 -13.36 -8.27 -5.44
N LEU A 193 -13.04 -9.48 -4.98
CA LEU A 193 -13.18 -10.73 -5.74
C LEU A 193 -14.50 -11.48 -5.46
N SER A 194 -15.43 -10.86 -4.74
CA SER A 194 -16.65 -11.52 -4.24
C SER A 194 -17.50 -12.19 -5.31
N SER A 195 -17.52 -11.70 -6.55
CA SER A 195 -18.30 -12.32 -7.64
C SER A 195 -17.59 -13.44 -8.38
N ILE A 196 -16.26 -13.54 -8.24
CA ILE A 196 -15.44 -14.56 -8.91
C ILE A 196 -15.16 -15.74 -7.97
N LEU A 197 -15.17 -15.49 -6.66
CA LEU A 197 -14.97 -16.56 -5.68
C LEU A 197 -16.07 -17.62 -5.78
N PRO A 198 -15.77 -18.91 -5.48
CA PRO A 198 -16.71 -20.03 -5.63
C PRO A 198 -18.05 -19.87 -4.89
N GLU A 199 -18.11 -19.00 -3.88
CA GLU A 199 -19.31 -18.73 -3.08
C GLU A 199 -19.72 -17.24 -3.13
N PRO A 200 -20.18 -16.73 -4.28
CA PRO A 200 -20.33 -15.29 -4.48
C PRO A 200 -21.42 -14.67 -3.60
N HIS A 201 -22.45 -15.44 -3.23
CA HIS A 201 -23.53 -14.98 -2.36
C HIS A 201 -23.08 -14.71 -0.91
N LYS A 202 -22.02 -15.38 -0.45
CA LYS A 202 -21.57 -15.34 0.95
C LYS A 202 -20.91 -14.00 1.31
N TYR A 203 -20.25 -13.38 0.33
CA TYR A 203 -19.53 -12.11 0.49
C TYR A 203 -20.39 -10.89 0.12
N ASN A 204 -21.52 -11.08 -0.56
CA ASN A 204 -22.28 -9.99 -1.17
C ASN A 204 -23.32 -9.35 -0.22
N ARG A 205 -23.85 -10.07 0.78
CA ARG A 205 -24.96 -9.58 1.63
C ARG A 205 -24.58 -8.90 2.95
N GLY A 206 -23.45 -9.26 3.55
CA GLY A 206 -23.16 -8.87 4.94
C GLY A 206 -22.22 -7.67 5.14
N GLY A 207 -21.69 -7.10 4.06
CA GLY A 207 -20.67 -6.05 4.14
C GLY A 207 -19.32 -6.55 4.69
N TRP A 208 -18.45 -5.60 5.05
CA TRP A 208 -17.06 -5.91 5.41
C TRP A 208 -16.90 -6.54 6.80
N VAL A 209 -17.72 -6.13 7.78
CA VAL A 209 -17.69 -6.71 9.14
C VAL A 209 -18.13 -8.17 9.11
N HIS A 210 -19.22 -8.48 8.41
CA HIS A 210 -19.66 -9.86 8.22
C HIS A 210 -18.58 -10.69 7.51
N THR A 211 -17.93 -10.13 6.50
CA THR A 211 -16.84 -10.82 5.80
C THR A 211 -15.67 -11.10 6.74
N LEU A 212 -15.29 -10.14 7.60
CA LEU A 212 -14.25 -10.33 8.60
C LEU A 212 -14.61 -11.45 9.59
N VAL A 213 -15.82 -11.41 10.16
CA VAL A 213 -16.32 -12.41 11.11
C VAL A 213 -16.43 -13.79 10.48
N MET A 214 -16.92 -13.87 9.24
CA MET A 214 -17.05 -15.12 8.49
C MET A 214 -15.68 -15.73 8.20
N VAL A 215 -14.71 -14.94 7.71
CA VAL A 215 -13.35 -15.44 7.46
C VAL A 215 -12.70 -15.93 8.76
N TYR A 216 -12.92 -15.22 9.87
CA TYR A 216 -12.43 -15.63 11.17
C TYR A 216 -13.08 -16.93 11.66
N ARG A 217 -14.40 -17.11 11.47
CA ARG A 217 -15.13 -18.30 11.92
C ARG A 217 -14.84 -19.54 11.07
N ASP A 218 -14.77 -19.37 9.75
CA ASP A 218 -14.66 -20.50 8.82
C ASP A 218 -13.19 -20.95 8.66
N ASP A 219 -12.27 -20.00 8.49
CA ASP A 219 -10.86 -20.27 8.16
C ASP A 219 -9.90 -19.98 9.34
N GLY A 220 -10.38 -19.35 10.42
CA GLY A 220 -9.56 -19.00 11.59
C GLY A 220 -8.57 -17.85 11.36
N ILE A 221 -7.66 -17.67 12.31
CA ILE A 221 -6.65 -16.60 12.27
C ILE A 221 -5.56 -16.90 11.24
N SER A 222 -4.91 -18.07 11.35
CA SER A 222 -3.73 -18.39 10.53
C SER A 222 -4.08 -18.70 9.07
N LYS A 223 -5.10 -19.52 8.83
CA LYS A 223 -5.53 -19.95 7.49
C LYS A 223 -6.58 -19.01 6.87
N GLY A 224 -7.18 -18.12 7.65
CA GLY A 224 -8.12 -17.09 7.19
C GLY A 224 -7.48 -15.72 7.09
N LEU A 225 -7.37 -15.02 8.22
CA LEU A 225 -6.93 -13.61 8.29
C LEU A 225 -5.46 -13.40 7.90
N PHE A 226 -4.58 -14.39 8.09
CA PHE A 226 -3.15 -14.31 7.75
C PHE A 226 -2.73 -15.20 6.57
N ARG A 227 -3.71 -15.62 5.76
CA ARG A 227 -3.45 -16.48 4.59
C ARG A 227 -2.61 -15.77 3.54
N GLY A 228 -1.42 -16.29 3.27
CA GLY A 228 -0.52 -15.76 2.24
C GLY A 228 0.40 -14.64 2.73
N MET A 229 0.52 -14.45 4.05
CA MET A 229 1.35 -13.40 4.65
C MET A 229 2.81 -13.47 4.19
N THR A 230 3.39 -14.68 4.10
CA THR A 230 4.77 -14.87 3.64
C THR A 230 5.00 -14.32 2.23
N VAL A 231 4.08 -14.58 1.30
CA VAL A 231 4.15 -14.05 -0.07
C VAL A 231 4.02 -12.53 -0.06
N ASN A 232 3.18 -12.01 0.85
CA ASN A 232 3.02 -10.58 1.01
C ASN A 232 4.27 -9.90 1.57
N TYR A 233 5.00 -10.54 2.51
CA TYR A 233 6.29 -10.05 3.00
C TYR A 233 7.33 -9.94 1.91
N LEU A 234 7.46 -10.98 1.08
CA LEU A 234 8.38 -11.01 -0.06
C LEU A 234 8.14 -9.85 -1.04
N ARG A 235 6.89 -9.39 -1.14
CA ARG A 235 6.54 -8.21 -1.93
C ARG A 235 6.80 -6.90 -1.18
N ILE A 236 6.37 -6.81 0.08
CA ILE A 236 6.29 -5.52 0.76
C ILE A 236 7.62 -5.02 1.28
N MET A 237 8.50 -5.91 1.74
CA MET A 237 9.80 -5.50 2.29
C MET A 237 10.66 -4.79 1.23
N PRO A 238 10.81 -5.32 -0.01
CA PRO A 238 11.52 -4.60 -1.06
C PRO A 238 10.81 -3.31 -1.48
N MET A 239 9.47 -3.36 -1.60
CA MET A 239 8.67 -2.19 -2.04
C MET A 239 8.83 -1.01 -1.08
N VAL A 240 8.67 -1.24 0.23
CA VAL A 240 8.75 -0.21 1.26
C VAL A 240 10.19 0.23 1.48
N GLY A 241 11.14 -0.71 1.48
CA GLY A 241 12.57 -0.41 1.54
C GLY A 241 12.98 0.56 0.43
N VAL A 242 12.68 0.23 -0.83
CA VAL A 242 13.00 1.10 -1.97
C VAL A 242 12.29 2.46 -1.86
N SER A 243 11.03 2.48 -1.40
CA SER A 243 10.26 3.73 -1.25
C SER A 243 10.89 4.69 -0.24
N PHE A 244 11.24 4.23 0.96
CA PHE A 244 11.89 5.07 1.98
C PHE A 244 13.31 5.48 1.58
N THR A 245 14.09 4.55 1.04
CA THR A 245 15.45 4.84 0.55
C THR A 245 15.42 5.88 -0.56
N ALA A 246 14.52 5.74 -1.54
CA ALA A 246 14.35 6.72 -2.60
C ALA A 246 13.92 8.07 -2.01
N TYR A 247 12.93 8.09 -1.12
CA TYR A 247 12.46 9.30 -0.46
C TYR A 247 13.59 10.06 0.25
N GLU A 248 14.37 9.38 1.10
CA GLU A 248 15.46 10.04 1.81
C GLU A 248 16.60 10.45 0.89
N THR A 249 16.97 9.62 -0.09
CA THR A 249 18.05 9.96 -1.02
C THR A 249 17.66 11.18 -1.87
N LEU A 250 16.40 11.28 -2.27
CA LEU A 250 15.89 12.45 -3.00
C LEU A 250 15.92 13.71 -2.14
N LYS A 251 15.49 13.61 -0.88
CA LYS A 251 15.58 14.73 0.07
C LYS A 251 17.02 15.21 0.24
N GLN A 252 17.97 14.29 0.41
CA GLN A 252 19.40 14.60 0.52
C GLN A 252 19.92 15.28 -0.75
N ALA A 253 19.57 14.77 -1.92
CA ALA A 253 19.97 15.36 -3.19
C ALA A 253 19.42 16.78 -3.39
N LEU A 254 18.24 17.07 -2.82
CA LEU A 254 17.61 18.39 -2.85
C LEU A 254 18.04 19.31 -1.71
N GLY A 255 18.94 18.88 -0.83
CA GLY A 255 19.39 19.65 0.34
C GLY A 255 18.31 19.87 1.39
N LEU A 256 17.28 19.01 1.43
CA LEU A 256 16.20 19.06 2.41
C LEU A 256 16.55 18.23 3.63
N ASP A 257 16.14 18.71 4.81
CA ASP A 257 16.38 18.00 6.07
C ASP A 257 15.71 16.61 6.06
N THR A 258 16.47 15.61 6.49
CA THR A 258 16.04 14.22 6.63
C THR A 258 15.85 13.79 8.08
N GLY A 259 16.11 14.70 9.02
CA GLY A 259 15.76 14.59 10.42
C GLY A 259 14.29 14.95 10.64
N PHE A 260 13.78 14.52 11.77
CA PHE A 260 12.56 15.07 12.34
C PHE A 260 12.97 16.20 13.29
N ASP A 261 12.27 17.33 13.24
CA ASP A 261 12.34 18.33 14.31
C ASP A 261 12.02 17.61 15.62
N ARG A 262 13.01 17.51 16.51
CA ARG A 262 12.85 16.96 17.87
C ARG A 262 11.99 17.88 18.72
#